data_AF-A0A6G0UFR9-F1
#
_entry.id   AF-A0A6G0UFR9-F1
#
_cell.length_a   1.000
_cell.length_b   1.000
_cell.length_c   1.000
_cell.angle_alpha   90.00
_cell.angle_beta   90.00
_cell.angle_gamma   90.00
#
_symmetry.space_group_name_H-M   'P 1'
#
loop_
_entity.id
_entity.type
_entity.pdbx_description
1 polymer ?
#
loop_
_entity_poly.entity_id
_entity_poly.type
_entity_poly.pdbx_seq_one_letter_code
_entity_poly.pdbx_strand_id
1 'polypeptide(L)'
;HLIAQISREYVRLMKYSDSLYRCKLLKRAALGRMVKLLKRQGPTFEYLEQVRQHLSRLPSIDPNTRTLILCGFPNVGKSSLMNTLTRADVEVQPYAFTTKSLYVGHFDYRYLRWQIIDTPGILDQPLEDRNTIEMQAVTALAHLKAAVLYMMDVSEQCDHTIEEQIQLFESIRPLFANKPVMVGLNKIDIIRRTDLNSAKQKLLEKLESEDIPVVEISTVSKEGVVPFRDRACDALMAQRVQRKLQSKVPEPRDGKDRPAFIPASALDKSRRAERMEMDKPKEKAIIPEIWEGHNIADFINEDIERIFTDLKMQEKIRQDMMKYNDDEDALNDEEKELLKTGLLIREKEKMRHLESIMNNTEGPRISRKIGQKYTRTMEKFTEEMASLGVDITKKRMRHLHEDSARPIRGKNMTVGRSPSLTARTAPPRDVQGLPDLETYDKVQKMRRKGQAPFNRDSRKGEGDRHVYDLKPKHLFSGKRKMGKADRR
;
A
#
# COMPACT_ATOMS: atom_id res chain seq x y z
N HIS A 1 40.30 3.99 -10.44
CA HIS A 1 41.17 4.68 -9.44
C HIS A 1 42.11 5.74 -10.05
N LEU A 2 42.88 5.44 -11.12
CA LEU A 2 43.85 6.38 -11.73
C LEU A 2 43.25 7.72 -12.22
N ILE A 3 42.11 7.69 -12.91
CA ILE A 3 41.43 8.92 -13.39
C ILE A 3 41.03 9.82 -12.21
N ALA A 4 40.51 9.22 -11.13
CA ALA A 4 40.13 9.95 -9.92
C ALA A 4 41.35 10.55 -9.19
N GLN A 5 42.51 9.89 -9.25
CA GLN A 5 43.76 10.44 -8.71
C GLN A 5 44.22 11.65 -9.51
N ILE A 6 44.25 11.56 -10.85
CA ILE A 6 44.58 12.70 -11.73
C ILE A 6 43.61 13.86 -11.48
N SER A 7 42.32 13.59 -11.36
CA SER A 7 41.32 14.62 -11.04
C SER A 7 41.66 15.34 -9.73
N ARG A 8 41.88 14.60 -8.64
CA ARG A 8 42.22 15.18 -7.33
C ARG A 8 43.52 16.00 -7.35
N GLU A 9 44.55 15.52 -8.04
CA GLU A 9 45.84 16.20 -8.18
C GLU A 9 45.68 17.54 -8.93
N TYR A 10 45.01 17.52 -10.07
CA TYR A 10 44.83 18.71 -10.89
C TYR A 10 43.85 19.72 -10.30
N VAL A 11 42.82 19.26 -9.59
CA VAL A 11 41.95 20.15 -8.80
C VAL A 11 42.74 20.83 -7.68
N ARG A 12 43.69 20.13 -7.03
CA ARG A 12 44.59 20.74 -6.04
C ARG A 12 45.52 21.78 -6.67
N LEU A 13 46.12 21.47 -7.82
CA LEU A 13 47.01 22.38 -8.54
C LEU A 13 46.29 23.64 -9.05
N MET A 14 45.04 23.51 -9.49
CA MET A 14 44.24 24.65 -9.96
C MET A 14 43.94 25.69 -8.87
N LYS A 15 43.96 25.31 -7.59
CA LYS A 15 43.73 26.26 -6.47
C LYS A 15 44.82 27.34 -6.37
N TYR A 16 46.02 27.06 -6.87
CA TYR A 16 47.17 27.96 -6.82
C TYR A 16 47.45 28.64 -8.17
N SER A 17 46.51 28.56 -9.11
CA SER A 17 46.63 29.23 -10.41
C SER A 17 46.33 30.72 -10.29
N ASP A 18 47.20 31.54 -10.86
CA ASP A 18 47.21 33.01 -10.81
C ASP A 18 46.50 33.67 -12.00
N SER A 19 46.32 32.94 -13.10
CA SER A 19 45.78 33.47 -14.35
C SER A 19 44.81 32.50 -15.04
N LEU A 20 43.90 33.06 -15.84
CA LEU A 20 42.98 32.28 -16.67
C LEU A 20 43.75 31.35 -17.64
N TYR A 21 44.86 31.85 -18.19
CA TYR A 21 45.72 31.09 -19.09
C TYR A 21 46.29 29.85 -18.41
N ARG A 22 46.82 29.98 -17.19
CA ARG A 22 47.35 28.86 -16.41
C ARG A 22 46.27 27.85 -16.00
N CYS A 23 45.07 28.31 -15.62
CA CYS A 23 43.91 27.45 -15.40
C CYS A 23 43.57 26.62 -16.66
N LYS A 24 43.56 27.26 -17.84
CA LYS A 24 43.28 26.60 -19.12
C LYS A 24 44.31 25.51 -19.43
N LEU A 25 45.59 25.77 -19.20
CA LEU A 25 46.66 24.77 -19.41
C LEU A 25 46.52 23.56 -18.47
N LEU A 26 46.28 23.79 -17.18
CA LEU A 26 46.07 22.71 -16.20
C LEU A 26 44.85 21.87 -16.54
N LYS A 27 43.73 22.49 -16.94
CA LYS A 27 42.54 21.77 -17.42
C LYS A 27 42.86 20.89 -18.64
N ARG A 28 43.55 21.44 -19.65
CA ARG A 28 43.93 20.69 -20.87
C ARG A 28 44.84 19.52 -20.53
N ALA A 29 45.82 19.73 -19.66
CA ALA A 29 46.75 18.67 -19.24
C ALA A 29 46.03 17.55 -18.46
N ALA A 30 45.12 17.90 -17.54
CA ALA A 30 44.32 16.93 -16.80
C ALA A 30 43.49 16.04 -17.74
N LEU A 31 42.70 16.67 -18.62
CA LEU A 31 41.87 15.96 -19.59
C LEU A 31 42.71 15.13 -20.56
N GLY A 32 43.84 15.66 -21.02
CA GLY A 32 44.78 14.94 -21.88
C GLY A 32 45.34 13.69 -21.21
N ARG A 33 45.75 13.76 -19.94
CA ARG A 33 46.20 12.59 -19.17
C ARG A 33 45.09 11.56 -18.98
N MET A 34 43.86 11.99 -18.69
CA MET A 34 42.71 11.08 -18.57
C MET A 34 42.41 10.37 -19.90
N VAL A 35 42.35 11.12 -21.01
CA VAL A 35 42.11 10.56 -22.34
C VAL A 35 43.24 9.61 -22.75
N LYS A 36 44.50 9.94 -22.44
CA LYS A 36 45.64 9.05 -22.73
C LYS A 36 45.52 7.71 -21.99
N LEU A 37 45.06 7.72 -20.73
CA LEU A 37 44.79 6.48 -20.00
C LEU A 37 43.64 5.68 -20.62
N LEU A 38 42.55 6.34 -21.02
CA LEU A 38 41.43 5.67 -21.68
C LEU A 38 41.83 5.07 -23.03
N LYS A 39 42.55 5.81 -23.87
CA LYS A 39 43.06 5.32 -25.15
C LYS A 39 43.97 4.11 -24.99
N ARG A 40 44.79 4.05 -23.94
CA ARG A 40 45.63 2.89 -23.62
C ARG A 40 44.82 1.63 -23.32
N GLN A 41 43.56 1.76 -22.88
CA GLN A 41 42.67 0.63 -22.59
C GLN A 41 41.73 0.29 -23.77
N GLY A 42 41.92 0.93 -24.94
CA GLY A 42 41.10 0.71 -26.13
C GLY A 42 40.88 -0.77 -26.48
N PRO A 43 41.93 -1.60 -26.58
CA PRO A 43 41.79 -3.02 -26.89
C PRO A 43 40.95 -3.80 -25.87
N THR A 44 41.04 -3.44 -24.59
CA THR A 44 40.24 -4.06 -23.53
C THR A 44 38.76 -3.69 -23.66
N PHE A 45 38.44 -2.45 -24.02
CA PHE A 45 37.04 -2.05 -24.25
C PHE A 45 36.45 -2.74 -25.48
N GLU A 46 37.23 -2.90 -26.54
CA GLU A 46 36.81 -3.65 -27.72
C GLU A 46 36.54 -5.13 -27.38
N TYR A 47 37.45 -5.77 -26.64
CA TYR A 47 37.24 -7.13 -26.14
C TYR A 47 35.99 -7.24 -25.25
N LEU A 48 35.81 -6.32 -24.29
CA LEU A 48 34.64 -6.32 -23.41
C LEU A 48 33.33 -6.11 -24.19
N GLU A 49 33.34 -5.31 -25.25
CA GLU A 49 32.17 -5.13 -26.09
C GLU A 49 31.85 -6.39 -26.90
N GLN A 50 32.87 -7.07 -27.46
CA GLN A 50 32.69 -8.38 -28.11
C GLN A 50 32.12 -9.42 -27.13
N VAL A 51 32.67 -9.49 -25.92
CA VAL A 51 32.19 -10.39 -24.87
C VAL A 51 30.74 -10.04 -24.48
N ARG A 52 30.41 -8.75 -24.31
CA ARG A 52 29.06 -8.29 -23.97
C ARG A 52 28.04 -8.69 -25.03
N GLN A 53 28.37 -8.52 -26.32
CA GLN A 53 27.50 -8.90 -27.43
C GLN A 53 27.28 -10.42 -27.49
N HIS A 54 28.30 -11.21 -27.15
CA HIS A 54 28.19 -12.66 -27.07
C HIS A 54 27.33 -13.09 -25.86
N LEU A 55 27.61 -12.52 -24.67
CA LEU A 55 26.88 -12.83 -23.43
C LEU A 55 25.41 -12.45 -23.51
N SER A 56 25.04 -11.39 -24.22
CA SER A 56 23.64 -10.99 -24.37
C SER A 56 22.80 -11.96 -25.19
N ARG A 57 23.43 -12.85 -25.97
CA ARG A 57 22.75 -13.88 -26.78
C ARG A 57 22.65 -15.23 -26.06
N LEU A 58 23.31 -15.41 -24.92
CA LEU A 58 23.27 -16.67 -24.18
C LEU A 58 21.87 -16.89 -23.59
N PRO A 59 21.34 -18.12 -23.67
CA PRO A 59 20.04 -18.42 -23.09
C PRO A 59 20.09 -18.37 -21.55
N SER A 60 19.01 -17.92 -20.94
CA SER A 60 18.86 -17.95 -19.48
C SER A 60 18.52 -19.38 -19.02
N ILE A 61 19.41 -20.01 -18.27
CA ILE A 61 19.20 -21.34 -17.68
C ILE A 61 19.19 -21.20 -16.17
N ASP A 62 18.14 -21.66 -15.51
CA ASP A 62 18.14 -21.78 -14.04
C ASP A 62 18.62 -23.19 -13.65
N PRO A 63 19.78 -23.33 -13.00
CA PRO A 63 20.35 -24.63 -12.63
C PRO A 63 19.53 -25.40 -11.58
N ASN A 64 18.66 -24.70 -10.84
CA ASN A 64 17.84 -25.30 -9.79
C ASN A 64 16.43 -25.69 -10.27
N THR A 65 16.02 -25.32 -11.48
CA THR A 65 14.70 -25.70 -12.01
C THR A 65 14.68 -27.14 -12.53
N ARG A 66 13.51 -27.59 -13.02
CA ARG A 66 13.31 -28.95 -13.53
C ARG A 66 13.79 -29.01 -14.97
N THR A 67 14.88 -29.73 -15.16
CA THR A 67 15.65 -29.73 -16.41
C THR A 67 15.64 -31.12 -17.00
N LEU A 68 15.41 -31.21 -18.31
CA LEU A 68 15.73 -32.37 -19.13
C LEU A 68 16.92 -32.00 -20.02
N ILE A 69 17.93 -32.85 -20.11
CA ILE A 69 19.08 -32.64 -20.99
C ILE A 69 19.04 -33.70 -22.08
N LEU A 70 19.07 -33.28 -23.34
CA LEU A 70 19.16 -34.16 -24.50
C LEU A 70 20.63 -34.47 -24.80
N CYS A 71 20.97 -35.74 -24.90
CA CYS A 71 22.33 -36.25 -25.14
C CYS A 71 22.33 -37.30 -26.24
N GLY A 72 23.45 -37.49 -26.94
CA GLY A 72 23.60 -38.51 -27.99
C GLY A 72 24.33 -38.00 -29.24
N PHE A 73 24.43 -38.86 -30.26
CA PHE A 73 25.15 -38.58 -31.51
C PHE A 73 24.62 -37.38 -32.30
N PRO A 74 25.48 -36.65 -33.04
CA PRO A 74 24.98 -35.75 -34.08
C PRO A 74 23.97 -36.47 -34.97
N ASN A 75 23.01 -35.74 -35.55
CA ASN A 75 22.02 -36.31 -36.50
C ASN A 75 21.08 -37.42 -35.99
N VAL A 76 21.12 -37.80 -34.70
CA VAL A 76 20.15 -38.75 -34.10
C VAL A 76 18.75 -38.14 -33.89
N GLY A 77 18.58 -36.83 -34.05
CA GLY A 77 17.29 -36.14 -33.92
C GLY A 77 17.02 -35.47 -32.57
N LYS A 78 18.06 -35.09 -31.81
CA LYS A 78 17.92 -34.34 -30.54
C LYS A 78 17.17 -33.01 -30.71
N SER A 79 17.62 -32.16 -31.61
CA SER A 79 17.00 -30.85 -31.88
C SER A 79 15.57 -31.00 -32.43
N SER A 80 15.32 -32.02 -33.25
CA SER A 80 13.97 -32.37 -33.73
C SER A 80 13.03 -32.75 -32.58
N LEU A 81 13.52 -33.53 -31.60
CA LEU A 81 12.76 -33.85 -30.40
C LEU A 81 12.46 -32.60 -29.56
N MET A 82 13.44 -31.71 -29.39
CA MET A 82 13.24 -30.42 -28.70
C MET A 82 12.14 -29.57 -29.36
N ASN A 83 12.17 -29.43 -30.69
CA ASN A 83 11.16 -28.67 -31.45
C ASN A 83 9.78 -29.35 -31.42
N THR A 84 9.73 -30.68 -31.24
CA THR A 84 8.46 -31.41 -31.13
C THR A 84 7.84 -31.24 -29.75
N LEU A 85 8.67 -31.23 -28.71
CA LEU A 85 8.23 -31.11 -27.31
C LEU A 85 7.95 -29.67 -26.88
N THR A 86 8.57 -28.69 -27.54
CA THR A 86 8.51 -27.29 -27.16
C THR A 86 8.16 -26.41 -28.35
N ARG A 87 7.94 -25.11 -28.09
CA ARG A 87 7.81 -24.10 -29.16
C ARG A 87 9.15 -23.48 -29.56
N ALA A 88 10.26 -24.12 -29.22
CA ALA A 88 11.57 -23.65 -29.66
C ALA A 88 11.71 -23.89 -31.17
N ASP A 89 12.43 -22.99 -31.83
CA ASP A 89 12.74 -23.08 -33.25
C ASP A 89 14.26 -23.24 -33.39
N VAL A 90 14.73 -24.46 -33.15
CA VAL A 90 16.13 -24.82 -33.35
C VAL A 90 16.30 -25.28 -34.80
N GLU A 91 17.26 -24.70 -35.52
CA GLU A 91 17.55 -25.14 -36.90
C GLU A 91 17.99 -26.60 -36.93
N VAL A 92 17.27 -27.42 -37.69
CA VAL A 92 17.59 -28.84 -37.92
C VAL A 92 18.16 -28.95 -39.34
N GLN A 93 19.41 -29.40 -39.46
CA GLN A 93 20.06 -29.70 -40.73
C GLN A 93 20.73 -31.08 -40.64
N PRO A 94 20.92 -31.79 -41.76
CA PRO A 94 21.40 -33.18 -41.76
C PRO A 94 22.91 -33.32 -41.57
N TYR A 95 23.66 -32.23 -41.37
CA TYR A 95 25.10 -32.25 -41.12
C TYR A 95 25.42 -32.06 -39.64
N ALA A 96 26.50 -32.70 -39.19
CA ALA A 96 27.02 -32.54 -37.84
C ALA A 96 27.38 -31.08 -37.53
N PHE A 97 27.44 -30.72 -36.24
CA PHE A 97 27.72 -29.35 -35.75
C PHE A 97 26.65 -28.30 -36.06
N THR A 98 25.41 -28.75 -36.30
CA THR A 98 24.22 -27.90 -36.44
C THR A 98 23.99 -27.01 -35.22
N THR A 99 24.18 -27.54 -34.00
CA THR A 99 24.06 -26.78 -32.75
C THR A 99 25.43 -26.48 -32.16
N LYS A 100 25.95 -25.26 -32.42
CA LYS A 100 27.22 -24.76 -31.85
C LYS A 100 27.09 -24.22 -30.42
N SER A 101 25.86 -24.09 -29.92
CA SER A 101 25.52 -23.54 -28.61
C SER A 101 24.40 -24.37 -27.98
N LEU A 102 24.32 -24.35 -26.64
CA LEU A 102 23.19 -24.92 -25.91
C LEU A 102 21.90 -24.16 -26.25
N TYR A 103 20.87 -24.89 -26.65
CA TYR A 103 19.52 -24.33 -26.84
C TYR A 103 18.63 -24.72 -25.69
N VAL A 104 17.74 -23.82 -25.29
CA VAL A 104 16.81 -24.03 -24.17
C VAL A 104 15.39 -23.90 -24.67
N GLY A 105 14.61 -24.95 -24.48
CA GLY A 105 13.18 -24.99 -24.73
C GLY A 105 12.42 -25.04 -23.41
N HIS A 106 11.17 -24.60 -23.45
CA HIS A 106 10.29 -24.69 -22.29
C HIS A 106 8.98 -25.38 -22.65
N PHE A 107 8.48 -26.20 -21.74
CA PHE A 107 7.16 -26.84 -21.84
C PHE A 107 6.52 -26.97 -20.47
N ASP A 108 5.22 -27.24 -20.47
CA ASP A 108 4.43 -27.42 -19.25
C ASP A 108 4.02 -28.89 -19.11
N TYR A 109 4.22 -29.46 -17.92
CA TYR A 109 3.82 -30.83 -17.59
C TYR A 109 3.38 -30.91 -16.13
N ARG A 110 2.22 -31.54 -15.87
CA ARG A 110 1.56 -31.58 -14.55
C ARG A 110 1.49 -30.20 -13.87
N TYR A 111 1.11 -29.17 -14.64
CA TYR A 111 1.02 -27.77 -14.20
C TYR A 111 2.33 -27.16 -13.70
N LEU A 112 3.48 -27.77 -14.02
CA LEU A 112 4.80 -27.27 -13.68
C LEU A 112 5.54 -26.87 -14.95
N ARG A 113 6.31 -25.79 -14.86
CA ARG A 113 7.22 -25.36 -15.92
C ARG A 113 8.48 -26.23 -15.92
N TRP A 114 8.83 -26.74 -17.09
CA TRP A 114 10.03 -27.51 -17.34
C TRP A 114 10.92 -26.80 -18.36
N GLN A 115 12.23 -27.00 -18.23
CA GLN A 115 13.20 -26.62 -19.23
C GLN A 115 13.80 -27.87 -19.87
N ILE A 116 13.93 -27.86 -21.19
CA ILE A 116 14.67 -28.86 -21.95
C ILE A 116 15.89 -28.17 -22.54
N ILE A 117 17.04 -28.81 -22.45
CA ILE A 117 18.30 -28.28 -22.95
C ILE A 117 18.80 -29.23 -24.03
N ASP A 118 18.96 -28.71 -25.23
CA ASP A 118 19.62 -29.44 -26.32
C ASP A 118 21.12 -29.20 -26.23
N THR A 119 21.87 -30.30 -26.17
CA THR A 119 23.33 -30.24 -26.13
C THR A 119 23.91 -30.48 -27.53
N PRO A 120 24.94 -29.71 -27.92
CA PRO A 120 25.79 -30.09 -29.05
C PRO A 120 26.20 -31.56 -28.91
N GLY A 121 26.23 -32.31 -30.03
CA GLY A 121 26.63 -33.72 -30.01
C GLY A 121 27.93 -33.91 -29.21
N ILE A 122 27.90 -34.76 -28.19
CA ILE A 122 28.84 -34.77 -27.04
C ILE A 122 30.24 -35.35 -27.38
N LEU A 123 30.63 -35.46 -28.65
CA LEU A 123 31.07 -36.78 -29.11
C LEU A 123 32.44 -36.96 -29.78
N ASP A 124 32.92 -38.19 -29.57
CA ASP A 124 34.04 -38.94 -30.14
C ASP A 124 35.43 -38.78 -29.55
N GLN A 125 35.64 -37.81 -28.65
CA GLN A 125 36.97 -37.59 -28.07
C GLN A 125 37.01 -37.77 -26.54
N PRO A 126 38.13 -38.28 -25.99
CA PRO A 126 38.41 -38.27 -24.57
C PRO A 126 38.17 -36.88 -23.98
N LEU A 127 37.77 -36.80 -22.71
CA LEU A 127 37.41 -35.54 -22.04
C LEU A 127 38.48 -34.44 -22.17
N GLU A 128 39.75 -34.82 -22.34
CA GLU A 128 40.92 -33.94 -22.39
C GLU A 128 41.06 -33.20 -23.73
N ASP A 129 40.60 -33.79 -24.84
CA ASP A 129 40.77 -33.23 -26.19
C ASP A 129 39.53 -32.48 -26.70
N ARG A 130 38.50 -32.33 -25.84
CA ARG A 130 37.21 -31.77 -26.24
C ARG A 130 37.28 -30.27 -26.54
N ASN A 131 36.55 -29.89 -27.57
CA ASN A 131 36.41 -28.49 -27.97
C ASN A 131 35.68 -27.66 -26.90
N THR A 132 35.84 -26.33 -26.96
CA THR A 132 35.13 -25.40 -26.06
C THR A 132 33.61 -25.55 -26.11
N ILE A 133 33.05 -25.95 -27.26
CA ILE A 133 31.62 -26.21 -27.45
C ILE A 133 31.18 -27.50 -26.73
N GLU A 134 31.96 -28.58 -26.86
CA GLU A 134 31.67 -29.86 -26.19
C GLU A 134 31.86 -29.74 -24.68
N MET A 135 32.84 -28.94 -24.23
CA MET A 135 33.04 -28.65 -22.81
C MET A 135 31.83 -27.91 -22.20
N GLN A 136 31.08 -27.12 -22.97
CA GLN A 136 29.82 -26.54 -22.49
C GLN A 136 28.76 -27.63 -22.24
N ALA A 137 28.66 -28.63 -23.13
CA ALA A 137 27.75 -29.75 -22.95
C ALA A 137 28.13 -30.59 -21.71
N VAL A 138 29.43 -30.86 -21.51
CA VAL A 138 29.95 -31.55 -20.31
C VAL A 138 29.67 -30.73 -19.05
N THR A 139 29.87 -29.41 -19.08
CA THR A 139 29.61 -28.52 -17.95
C THR A 139 28.13 -28.51 -17.57
N ALA A 140 27.24 -28.45 -18.56
CA ALA A 140 25.80 -28.56 -18.36
C ALA A 140 25.43 -29.93 -17.76
N LEU A 141 25.97 -31.01 -18.33
CA LEU A 141 25.78 -32.37 -17.86
C LEU A 141 26.33 -32.62 -16.48
N ALA A 142 27.39 -31.96 -16.03
CA ALA A 142 27.95 -32.13 -14.70
C ALA A 142 27.12 -31.34 -13.66
N HIS A 143 26.89 -30.05 -13.89
CA HIS A 143 26.40 -29.14 -12.87
C HIS A 143 24.87 -29.03 -12.76
N LEU A 144 24.13 -29.38 -13.81
CA LEU A 144 22.67 -29.26 -13.79
C LEU A 144 22.01 -30.46 -13.11
N LYS A 145 21.06 -30.20 -12.21
CA LYS A 145 20.21 -31.23 -11.58
C LYS A 145 19.06 -31.56 -12.53
N ALA A 146 19.33 -32.46 -13.45
CA ALA A 146 18.45 -32.78 -14.57
C ALA A 146 18.16 -34.28 -14.68
N ALA A 147 17.13 -34.63 -15.44
CA ALA A 147 17.05 -35.95 -16.06
C ALA A 147 17.83 -35.93 -17.37
N VAL A 148 18.54 -37.01 -17.65
CA VAL A 148 19.30 -37.17 -18.89
C VAL A 148 18.51 -38.05 -19.85
N LEU A 149 18.23 -37.50 -21.04
CA LEU A 149 17.59 -38.19 -22.15
C LEU A 149 18.66 -38.52 -23.18
N TYR A 150 19.06 -39.79 -23.22
CA TYR A 150 20.03 -40.28 -24.17
C TYR A 150 19.33 -40.77 -25.44
N MET A 151 19.58 -40.11 -26.56
CA MET A 151 18.97 -40.40 -27.85
C MET A 151 19.90 -41.29 -28.68
N MET A 152 19.38 -42.43 -29.11
CA MET A 152 20.04 -43.35 -30.03
C MET A 152 19.26 -43.42 -31.35
N ASP A 153 19.96 -43.62 -32.45
CA ASP A 153 19.37 -43.86 -33.76
C ASP A 153 19.45 -45.34 -34.10
N VAL A 154 18.29 -46.00 -34.19
CA VAL A 154 18.18 -47.43 -34.51
C VAL A 154 18.46 -47.71 -35.98
N SER A 155 18.25 -46.72 -36.85
CA SER A 155 18.40 -46.86 -38.30
C SER A 155 19.85 -46.74 -38.79
N GLU A 156 20.78 -46.34 -37.92
CA GLU A 156 22.19 -46.07 -38.23
C GLU A 156 22.40 -44.98 -39.30
N GLN A 157 21.39 -44.15 -39.57
CA GLN A 157 21.50 -42.99 -40.48
C GLN A 157 22.26 -41.80 -39.88
N CYS A 158 22.72 -41.91 -38.63
CA CYS A 158 23.53 -40.89 -37.98
C CYS A 158 25.04 -41.05 -38.23
N ASP A 159 25.44 -41.84 -39.23
CA ASP A 159 26.83 -42.17 -39.57
C ASP A 159 27.60 -42.97 -38.49
N HIS A 160 26.89 -43.55 -37.52
CA HIS A 160 27.46 -44.32 -36.41
C HIS A 160 26.66 -45.59 -36.13
N THR A 161 27.35 -46.68 -35.82
CA THR A 161 26.70 -47.97 -35.54
C THR A 161 26.06 -47.99 -34.16
N ILE A 162 25.15 -48.94 -33.92
CA ILE A 162 24.54 -49.11 -32.60
C ILE A 162 25.62 -49.44 -31.53
N GLU A 163 26.69 -50.18 -31.89
CA GLU A 163 27.78 -50.46 -30.96
C GLU A 163 28.52 -49.19 -30.51
N GLU A 164 28.85 -48.29 -31.45
CA GLU A 164 29.51 -47.01 -31.16
C GLU A 164 28.63 -46.11 -30.29
N GLN A 165 27.32 -46.11 -30.56
CA GLN A 165 26.32 -45.42 -29.74
C GLN A 165 26.32 -45.92 -28.29
N ILE A 166 26.39 -47.23 -28.08
CA ILE A 166 26.46 -47.83 -26.74
C ILE A 166 27.79 -47.51 -26.07
N GLN A 167 28.91 -47.58 -26.80
CA GLN A 167 30.23 -47.27 -26.27
C GLN A 167 30.31 -45.81 -25.78
N LEU A 168 29.72 -44.88 -26.52
CA LEU A 168 29.59 -43.51 -26.04
C LEU A 168 28.82 -43.49 -24.72
N PHE A 169 27.63 -44.10 -24.69
CA PHE A 169 26.78 -44.09 -23.50
C PHE A 169 27.55 -44.57 -22.26
N GLU A 170 28.28 -45.68 -22.38
CA GLU A 170 29.15 -46.21 -21.33
C GLU A 170 30.25 -45.22 -20.93
N SER A 171 30.85 -44.51 -21.89
CA SER A 171 31.90 -43.52 -21.62
C SER A 171 31.42 -42.29 -20.84
N ILE A 172 30.20 -41.81 -21.10
CA ILE A 172 29.62 -40.62 -20.44
C ILE A 172 28.78 -40.97 -19.21
N ARG A 173 28.49 -42.26 -18.99
CA ARG A 173 27.76 -42.78 -17.81
C ARG A 173 28.27 -42.22 -16.47
N PRO A 174 29.58 -42.05 -16.23
CA PRO A 174 30.07 -41.47 -14.98
C PRO A 174 29.54 -40.04 -14.70
N LEU A 175 29.22 -39.26 -15.74
CA LEU A 175 28.65 -37.91 -15.61
C LEU A 175 27.18 -37.92 -15.16
N PHE A 176 26.51 -39.08 -15.25
CA PHE A 176 25.10 -39.24 -14.91
C PHE A 176 24.85 -39.61 -13.44
N ALA A 177 25.90 -39.61 -12.60
CA ALA A 177 25.79 -39.92 -11.19
C ALA A 177 24.70 -39.06 -10.51
N ASN A 178 23.80 -39.71 -9.78
CA ASN A 178 22.65 -39.10 -9.10
C ASN A 178 21.62 -38.42 -10.03
N LYS A 179 21.54 -38.82 -11.31
CA LYS A 179 20.56 -38.30 -12.27
C LYS A 179 19.74 -39.45 -12.86
N PRO A 180 18.42 -39.31 -13.01
CA PRO A 180 17.64 -40.29 -13.73
C PRO A 180 18.03 -40.25 -15.20
N VAL A 181 18.34 -41.41 -15.76
CA VAL A 181 18.74 -41.59 -17.16
C VAL A 181 17.64 -42.36 -17.88
N MET A 182 17.35 -41.96 -19.11
CA MET A 182 16.39 -42.65 -19.97
C MET A 182 16.92 -42.68 -21.41
N VAL A 183 16.77 -43.82 -22.07
CA VAL A 183 17.26 -44.03 -23.44
C VAL A 183 16.07 -44.01 -24.42
N GLY A 184 16.15 -43.16 -25.42
CA GLY A 184 15.16 -43.02 -26.49
C GLY A 184 15.71 -43.57 -27.79
N LEU A 185 15.09 -44.63 -28.31
CA LEU A 185 15.40 -45.23 -29.60
C LEU A 185 14.64 -44.48 -30.69
N ASN A 186 15.30 -43.55 -31.38
CA ASN A 186 14.71 -42.69 -32.39
C ASN A 186 14.73 -43.31 -33.81
N LYS A 187 13.94 -42.71 -34.70
CA LYS A 187 13.76 -43.08 -36.12
C LYS A 187 13.08 -44.45 -36.35
N ILE A 188 12.16 -44.83 -35.47
CA ILE A 188 11.37 -46.07 -35.61
C ILE A 188 10.44 -46.10 -36.82
N ASP A 189 10.22 -44.95 -37.46
CA ASP A 189 9.51 -44.83 -38.74
C ASP A 189 10.28 -45.50 -39.90
N ILE A 190 11.59 -45.72 -39.74
CA ILE A 190 12.45 -46.36 -40.73
C ILE A 190 12.66 -47.83 -40.39
N ILE A 191 13.14 -48.12 -39.18
CA ILE A 191 13.40 -49.48 -38.68
C ILE A 191 12.93 -49.57 -37.23
N ARG A 192 12.10 -50.57 -36.91
CA ARG A 192 11.66 -50.86 -35.54
C ARG A 192 12.62 -51.82 -34.84
N ARG A 193 12.60 -51.86 -33.50
CA ARG A 193 13.43 -52.80 -32.72
C ARG A 193 13.20 -54.26 -33.12
N THR A 194 11.97 -54.64 -33.48
CA THR A 194 11.61 -56.00 -33.88
C THR A 194 12.33 -56.45 -35.15
N ASP A 195 12.68 -55.51 -36.02
CA ASP A 195 13.22 -55.77 -37.35
C ASP A 195 14.76 -55.77 -37.34
N LEU A 196 15.37 -55.49 -36.18
CA LEU A 196 16.82 -55.57 -35.98
C LEU A 196 17.31 -57.02 -35.93
N ASN A 197 18.56 -57.21 -36.36
CA ASN A 197 19.27 -58.47 -36.20
C ASN A 197 19.34 -58.89 -34.71
N SER A 198 19.31 -60.19 -34.45
CA SER A 198 19.36 -60.76 -33.09
C SER A 198 20.59 -60.34 -32.29
N ALA A 199 21.73 -60.07 -32.95
CA ALA A 199 22.93 -59.53 -32.30
C ALA A 199 22.70 -58.10 -31.77
N LYS A 200 22.07 -57.22 -32.57
CA LYS A 200 21.79 -55.83 -32.19
C LYS A 200 20.70 -55.74 -31.11
N GLN A 201 19.71 -56.62 -31.18
CA GLN A 201 18.69 -56.73 -30.12
C GLN A 201 19.31 -57.08 -28.76
N LYS A 202 20.26 -58.02 -28.72
CA LYS A 202 21.01 -58.36 -27.49
C LYS A 202 21.80 -57.19 -26.91
N LEU A 203 22.34 -56.31 -27.75
CA LEU A 203 23.04 -55.10 -27.30
C LEU A 203 22.08 -54.12 -26.60
N LEU A 204 20.87 -53.95 -27.14
CA LEU A 204 19.84 -53.12 -26.53
C LEU A 204 19.29 -53.73 -25.23
N GLU A 205 19.13 -55.05 -25.19
CA GLU A 205 18.74 -55.79 -23.97
C GLU A 205 19.78 -55.65 -22.86
N LYS A 206 21.08 -55.57 -23.21
CA LYS A 206 22.15 -55.30 -22.24
C LYS A 206 21.92 -53.95 -21.54
N LEU A 207 21.51 -52.90 -22.26
CA LEU A 207 21.20 -51.60 -21.65
C LEU A 207 20.00 -51.68 -20.70
N GLU A 208 18.96 -52.43 -21.06
CA GLU A 208 17.76 -52.60 -20.23
C GLU A 208 18.06 -53.39 -18.95
N SER A 209 18.98 -54.35 -19.02
CA SER A 209 19.39 -55.17 -17.86
C SER A 209 20.02 -54.36 -16.73
N GLU A 210 20.47 -53.14 -17.01
CA GLU A 210 21.08 -52.22 -16.06
C GLU A 210 20.07 -51.25 -15.41
N ASP A 211 18.77 -51.58 -15.43
CA ASP A 211 17.66 -50.78 -14.88
C ASP A 211 17.49 -49.40 -15.55
N ILE A 212 17.92 -49.29 -16.81
CA ILE A 212 17.75 -48.08 -17.61
C ILE A 212 16.51 -48.25 -18.50
N PRO A 213 15.49 -47.39 -18.35
CA PRO A 213 14.30 -47.48 -19.19
C PRO A 213 14.61 -47.07 -20.63
N VAL A 214 14.29 -47.98 -21.57
CA VAL A 214 14.40 -47.77 -23.01
C VAL A 214 13.00 -47.57 -23.60
N VAL A 215 12.85 -46.58 -24.49
CA VAL A 215 11.57 -46.25 -25.15
C VAL A 215 11.79 -46.01 -26.64
N GLU A 216 10.96 -46.63 -27.46
CA GLU A 216 10.89 -46.37 -28.90
C GLU A 216 10.17 -45.05 -29.19
N ILE A 217 10.79 -44.20 -30.02
CA ILE A 217 10.27 -42.89 -30.38
C ILE A 217 10.49 -42.60 -31.88
N SER A 218 9.60 -41.82 -32.49
CA SER A 218 9.86 -41.18 -33.78
C SER A 218 9.51 -39.71 -33.68
N THR A 219 10.49 -38.85 -33.98
CA THR A 219 10.27 -37.41 -34.07
C THR A 219 9.47 -37.01 -35.32
N VAL A 220 9.41 -37.87 -36.34
CA VAL A 220 8.67 -37.61 -37.59
C VAL A 220 7.19 -37.92 -37.39
N SER A 221 6.87 -39.15 -36.97
CA SER A 221 5.47 -39.57 -36.72
C SER A 221 4.92 -39.06 -35.39
N LYS A 222 5.80 -38.57 -34.49
CA LYS A 222 5.52 -38.17 -33.10
C LYS A 222 5.08 -39.33 -32.20
N GLU A 223 5.24 -40.56 -32.66
CA GLU A 223 5.00 -41.76 -31.88
C GLU A 223 6.02 -41.88 -30.74
N GLY A 224 5.56 -42.28 -29.54
CA GLY A 224 6.44 -42.49 -28.38
C GLY A 224 7.02 -41.24 -27.70
N VAL A 225 7.00 -40.07 -28.36
CA VAL A 225 7.61 -38.82 -27.87
C VAL A 225 7.02 -38.34 -26.53
N VAL A 226 5.69 -38.34 -26.41
CA VAL A 226 5.00 -37.89 -25.16
C VAL A 226 5.23 -38.88 -24.00
N PRO A 227 5.05 -40.21 -24.18
CA PRO A 227 5.40 -41.19 -23.14
C PRO A 227 6.85 -41.09 -22.68
N PHE A 228 7.80 -40.88 -23.60
CA PHE A 228 9.22 -40.72 -23.28
C PHE A 228 9.47 -39.50 -22.37
N ARG A 229 8.90 -38.33 -22.72
CA ARG A 229 8.95 -37.13 -21.88
C ARG A 229 8.35 -37.38 -20.50
N ASP A 230 7.16 -37.95 -20.46
CA ASP A 230 6.38 -38.09 -19.23
C ASP A 230 7.08 -38.99 -18.22
N ARG A 231 7.62 -40.15 -18.67
CA ARG A 231 8.40 -41.05 -17.81
C ARG A 231 9.65 -40.36 -17.26
N ALA A 232 10.36 -39.58 -18.08
CA ALA A 232 11.55 -38.85 -17.63
C ALA A 232 11.21 -37.73 -16.62
N CYS A 233 10.12 -37.00 -16.85
CA CYS A 233 9.60 -36.02 -15.91
C CYS A 233 9.21 -36.66 -14.57
N ASP A 234 8.51 -37.79 -14.61
CA ASP A 234 8.07 -38.50 -13.42
C ASP A 234 9.24 -39.07 -12.62
N ALA A 235 10.24 -39.64 -13.29
CA ALA A 235 11.47 -40.13 -12.66
C ALA A 235 12.22 -38.99 -11.92
N LEU A 236 12.36 -37.81 -12.56
CA LEU A 236 12.97 -36.65 -11.91
C LEU A 236 12.13 -36.14 -10.74
N MET A 237 10.81 -36.13 -10.89
CA MET A 237 9.91 -35.70 -9.82
C MET A 237 9.97 -36.63 -8.62
N ALA A 238 10.01 -37.95 -8.80
CA ALA A 238 10.15 -38.93 -7.73
C ALA A 238 11.41 -38.66 -6.89
N GLN A 239 12.56 -38.50 -7.56
CA GLN A 239 13.83 -38.19 -6.89
C GLN A 239 13.80 -36.84 -6.15
N ARG A 240 13.16 -35.81 -6.72
CA ARG A 240 13.05 -34.48 -6.10
C ARG A 240 12.09 -34.47 -4.91
N VAL A 241 10.99 -35.22 -5.00
CA VAL A 241 10.02 -35.38 -3.91
C VAL A 241 10.68 -36.11 -2.74
N GLN A 242 11.42 -37.19 -3.00
CA GLN A 242 12.17 -37.91 -1.96
C GLN A 242 13.16 -37.01 -1.23
N ARG A 243 13.91 -36.17 -1.96
CA ARG A 243 14.81 -35.17 -1.37
C ARG A 243 14.07 -34.11 -0.56
N LYS A 244 12.86 -33.74 -0.97
CA LYS A 244 12.03 -32.76 -0.26
C LYS A 244 11.31 -33.36 0.95
N LEU A 245 10.95 -34.64 0.93
CA LEU A 245 10.36 -35.34 2.09
C LEU A 245 11.32 -35.46 3.27
N GLN A 246 12.63 -35.42 3.01
CA GLN A 246 13.65 -35.27 4.07
C GLN A 246 13.58 -33.90 4.78
N SER A 247 12.84 -32.93 4.24
CA SER A 247 12.54 -31.67 4.91
C SER A 247 11.26 -31.79 5.76
N LYS A 248 11.26 -31.14 6.93
CA LYS A 248 10.17 -31.24 7.92
C LYS A 248 8.80 -30.98 7.30
N VAL A 249 7.93 -31.98 7.37
CA VAL A 249 6.49 -31.83 7.18
C VAL A 249 5.92 -31.12 8.41
N PRO A 250 4.99 -30.15 8.26
CA PRO A 250 4.34 -29.51 9.40
C PRO A 250 3.47 -30.52 10.15
N GLU A 251 3.74 -30.66 11.45
CA GLU A 251 2.93 -31.50 12.34
C GLU A 251 1.54 -30.87 12.60
N PRO A 252 0.50 -31.69 12.83
CA PRO A 252 -0.81 -31.20 13.24
C PRO A 252 -0.68 -30.38 14.52
N ARG A 253 -1.07 -29.09 14.46
CA ARG A 253 -0.90 -28.16 15.59
C ARG A 253 -1.86 -28.45 16.75
N ASP A 254 -3.12 -28.77 16.45
CA ASP A 254 -4.20 -28.95 17.43
C ASP A 254 -5.15 -30.09 17.02
N GLY A 255 -5.79 -30.76 17.99
CA GLY A 255 -6.80 -31.82 17.77
C GLY A 255 -8.22 -31.31 17.51
N LYS A 256 -8.37 -30.13 16.88
CA LYS A 256 -9.69 -29.56 16.53
C LYS A 256 -10.06 -29.89 15.09
N ASP A 257 -11.16 -30.60 14.89
CA ASP A 257 -11.70 -30.86 13.56
C ASP A 257 -12.23 -29.58 12.93
N ARG A 258 -11.79 -29.30 11.71
CA ARG A 258 -12.22 -28.15 10.89
C ARG A 258 -12.76 -28.68 9.56
N PRO A 259 -13.97 -29.25 9.54
CA PRO A 259 -14.55 -29.76 8.31
C PRO A 259 -14.80 -28.62 7.32
N ALA A 260 -14.67 -28.91 6.03
CA ALA A 260 -15.03 -27.95 4.99
C ALA A 260 -16.56 -27.76 5.01
N PHE A 261 -17.03 -26.54 5.32
CA PHE A 261 -18.45 -26.21 5.25
C PHE A 261 -18.82 -25.81 3.82
N ILE A 262 -19.27 -26.80 3.04
CA ILE A 262 -19.82 -26.59 1.69
C ILE A 262 -21.35 -26.61 1.83
N PRO A 263 -22.06 -25.49 1.58
CA PRO A 263 -23.50 -25.47 1.72
C PRO A 263 -24.14 -26.41 0.69
N ALA A 264 -25.17 -27.17 1.10
CA ALA A 264 -25.87 -28.12 0.22
C ALA A 264 -26.33 -27.49 -1.10
N SER A 265 -26.73 -26.21 -1.05
CA SER A 265 -27.11 -25.44 -2.24
C SER A 265 -26.01 -25.25 -3.28
N ALA A 266 -24.73 -25.31 -2.89
CA ALA A 266 -23.59 -25.22 -3.80
C ALA A 266 -23.27 -26.57 -4.47
N LEU A 267 -23.57 -27.68 -3.78
CA LEU A 267 -23.52 -29.03 -4.34
C LEU A 267 -24.65 -29.24 -5.36
N ASP A 268 -25.83 -28.64 -5.09
CA ASP A 268 -27.01 -28.72 -5.96
C ASP A 268 -27.02 -27.71 -7.13
N LYS A 269 -25.94 -26.92 -7.35
CA LYS A 269 -25.87 -25.90 -8.43
C LYS A 269 -26.00 -26.49 -9.85
N SER A 270 -25.93 -27.81 -10.01
CA SER A 270 -26.28 -28.49 -11.26
C SER A 270 -27.79 -28.46 -11.59
N ARG A 271 -28.69 -28.16 -10.63
CA ARG A 271 -30.16 -28.28 -10.78
C ARG A 271 -30.94 -26.96 -10.59
N ARG A 272 -30.25 -25.82 -10.49
CA ARG A 272 -30.84 -24.56 -9.99
C ARG A 272 -31.00 -23.47 -11.05
N ALA A 273 -31.29 -23.85 -12.30
CA ALA A 273 -31.75 -22.91 -13.34
C ALA A 273 -33.28 -22.71 -13.34
N GLU A 274 -34.06 -23.52 -12.61
CA GLU A 274 -35.53 -23.59 -12.77
C GLU A 274 -36.38 -23.17 -11.56
N ARG A 275 -35.78 -22.71 -10.44
CA ARG A 275 -36.54 -22.36 -9.22
C ARG A 275 -36.27 -20.95 -8.71
N MET A 276 -36.51 -19.95 -9.55
CA MET A 276 -36.61 -18.56 -9.11
C MET A 276 -37.86 -17.89 -9.71
N GLU A 277 -39.02 -18.47 -9.44
CA GLU A 277 -40.29 -17.75 -9.38
C GLU A 277 -41.08 -18.39 -8.26
N MET A 278 -41.07 -17.79 -7.06
CA MET A 278 -42.21 -17.76 -6.14
C MET A 278 -41.90 -16.77 -5.01
N ASP A 279 -42.86 -15.84 -4.82
CA ASP A 279 -43.06 -14.90 -3.72
C ASP A 279 -41.95 -13.89 -3.39
N LYS A 280 -41.95 -12.79 -4.15
CA LYS A 280 -41.45 -11.50 -3.66
C LYS A 280 -42.49 -10.91 -2.67
N PRO A 281 -42.17 -10.73 -1.38
CA PRO A 281 -43.02 -9.94 -0.50
C PRO A 281 -43.03 -8.48 -0.97
N LYS A 282 -44.17 -7.80 -0.82
CA LYS A 282 -44.51 -6.45 -1.34
C LYS A 282 -43.32 -5.48 -1.29
N GLU A 283 -42.60 -5.37 -2.40
CA GLU A 283 -41.28 -4.72 -2.52
C GLU A 283 -41.32 -3.17 -2.51
N LYS A 284 -42.40 -2.56 -2.00
CA LYS A 284 -42.56 -1.09 -1.92
C LYS A 284 -43.41 -0.64 -0.73
N ALA A 285 -43.03 -1.00 0.50
CA ALA A 285 -43.49 -0.28 1.69
C ALA A 285 -42.42 0.74 2.07
N ILE A 286 -42.76 2.03 2.06
CA ILE A 286 -41.86 3.09 2.53
C ILE A 286 -41.84 3.00 4.06
N ILE A 287 -40.70 2.65 4.64
CA ILE A 287 -40.50 2.67 6.09
C ILE A 287 -40.30 4.13 6.49
N PRO A 288 -41.14 4.70 7.38
CA PRO A 288 -40.95 6.06 7.86
C PRO A 288 -39.67 6.16 8.69
N GLU A 289 -38.84 7.18 8.45
CA GLU A 289 -37.57 7.39 9.15
C GLU A 289 -37.72 8.25 10.42
N ILE A 290 -38.61 9.24 10.39
CA ILE A 290 -38.76 10.25 11.46
C ILE A 290 -40.24 10.43 11.82
N TRP A 291 -40.52 10.46 13.11
CA TRP A 291 -41.83 10.81 13.69
C TRP A 291 -41.66 11.86 14.78
N GLU A 292 -42.33 13.00 14.65
CA GLU A 292 -42.35 14.08 15.68
C GLU A 292 -40.95 14.44 16.25
N GLY A 293 -39.96 14.55 15.36
CA GLY A 293 -38.58 14.92 15.72
C GLY A 293 -37.71 13.78 16.27
N HIS A 294 -38.22 12.55 16.30
CA HIS A 294 -37.51 11.36 16.76
C HIS A 294 -37.32 10.36 15.62
N ASN A 295 -36.18 9.65 15.60
CA ASN A 295 -35.91 8.61 14.59
C ASN A 295 -36.62 7.31 14.99
N ILE A 296 -37.33 6.69 14.05
CA ILE A 296 -38.09 5.46 14.34
C ILE A 296 -37.14 4.25 14.54
N ALA A 297 -35.97 4.25 13.89
CA ALA A 297 -34.98 3.18 14.01
C ALA A 297 -34.49 2.96 15.45
N ASP A 298 -34.46 4.01 16.28
CA ASP A 298 -34.04 3.95 17.68
C ASP A 298 -35.02 3.15 18.56
N PHE A 299 -36.25 2.95 18.07
CA PHE A 299 -37.32 2.24 18.77
C PHE A 299 -37.65 0.87 18.12
N ILE A 300 -36.84 0.37 17.18
CA ILE A 300 -37.06 -0.96 16.60
C ILE A 300 -36.50 -2.02 17.56
N ASN A 301 -37.39 -2.74 18.25
CA ASN A 301 -37.04 -3.86 19.13
C ASN A 301 -38.07 -4.99 18.99
N GLU A 302 -37.60 -6.23 18.94
CA GLU A 302 -38.45 -7.44 18.82
C GLU A 302 -39.45 -7.54 19.99
N ASP A 303 -39.03 -7.10 21.19
CA ASP A 303 -39.84 -7.16 22.41
C ASP A 303 -40.57 -5.84 22.74
N ILE A 304 -40.74 -4.92 21.79
CA ILE A 304 -41.28 -3.59 22.12
C ILE A 304 -42.69 -3.62 22.70
N GLU A 305 -43.54 -4.56 22.29
CA GLU A 305 -44.89 -4.73 22.84
C GLU A 305 -44.85 -5.18 24.31
N ARG A 306 -43.88 -6.02 24.68
CA ARG A 306 -43.66 -6.43 26.07
C ARG A 306 -43.20 -5.25 26.92
N ILE A 307 -42.21 -4.51 26.44
CA ILE A 307 -41.74 -3.30 27.13
C ILE A 307 -42.88 -2.30 27.30
N PHE A 308 -43.70 -2.09 26.26
CA PHE A 308 -44.84 -1.18 26.31
C PHE A 308 -45.93 -1.63 27.30
N THR A 309 -46.22 -2.93 27.35
CA THR A 309 -47.20 -3.48 28.30
C THR A 309 -46.73 -3.36 29.74
N ASP A 310 -45.46 -3.62 30.03
CA ASP A 310 -44.87 -3.43 31.35
C ASP A 310 -44.90 -1.97 31.78
N LEU A 311 -44.55 -1.04 30.88
CA LEU A 311 -44.57 0.39 31.13
C LEU A 311 -45.99 0.87 31.44
N LYS A 312 -46.98 0.39 30.67
CA LYS A 312 -48.40 0.68 30.89
C LYS A 312 -48.91 0.08 32.21
N MET A 313 -48.42 -1.09 32.60
CA MET A 313 -48.74 -1.71 33.90
C MET A 313 -48.12 -0.91 35.06
N GLN A 314 -46.88 -0.43 34.93
CA GLN A 314 -46.26 0.48 35.89
C GLN A 314 -47.04 1.79 36.02
N GLU A 315 -47.49 2.36 34.90
CA GLU A 315 -48.30 3.58 34.90
C GLU A 315 -49.65 3.35 35.60
N LYS A 316 -50.26 2.18 35.37
CA LYS A 316 -51.50 1.79 36.05
C LYS A 316 -51.28 1.56 37.54
N ILE A 317 -50.20 0.90 37.95
CA ILE A 317 -49.79 0.78 39.36
C ILE A 317 -49.55 2.17 39.96
N ARG A 318 -48.95 3.09 39.19
CA ARG A 318 -48.71 4.46 39.61
C ARG A 318 -50.01 5.25 39.77
N GLN A 319 -51.00 5.05 38.91
CA GLN A 319 -52.35 5.61 39.04
C GLN A 319 -53.14 4.96 40.19
N ASP A 320 -52.97 3.66 40.44
CA ASP A 320 -53.65 2.95 41.53
C ASP A 320 -53.03 3.29 42.90
N MET A 321 -51.69 3.45 42.98
CA MET A 321 -50.95 3.96 44.15
C MET A 321 -51.26 5.43 44.41
N MET A 322 -51.44 6.20 43.34
CA MET A 322 -51.85 7.59 43.37
C MET A 322 -53.35 7.66 43.12
N LYS A 323 -54.11 7.03 44.01
CA LYS A 323 -55.51 7.39 44.20
C LYS A 323 -55.51 8.90 44.51
N TYR A 324 -55.93 9.70 43.54
CA TYR A 324 -56.53 11.01 43.81
C TYR A 324 -57.74 10.71 44.69
N ASN A 325 -57.52 10.62 45.99
CA ASN A 325 -58.43 11.28 46.89
C ASN A 325 -58.18 12.77 46.61
N ASP A 326 -58.98 13.36 45.74
CA ASP A 326 -59.30 14.79 45.82
C ASP A 326 -60.17 15.07 47.06
N ASP A 327 -59.91 14.36 48.16
CA ASP A 327 -60.27 14.80 49.48
C ASP A 327 -59.01 15.51 49.98
N GLU A 328 -58.85 16.77 49.57
CA GLU A 328 -57.99 17.68 50.32
C GLU A 328 -58.54 17.71 51.75
N ASP A 329 -57.89 16.98 52.66
CA ASP A 329 -58.00 17.29 54.08
C ASP A 329 -57.66 18.78 54.20
N ALA A 330 -58.67 19.58 54.55
CA ALA A 330 -58.53 21.01 54.63
C ALA A 330 -57.40 21.33 55.63
N LEU A 331 -56.23 21.70 55.11
CA LEU A 331 -55.11 22.15 55.92
C LEU A 331 -55.62 23.18 56.94
N ASN A 332 -55.26 22.99 58.20
CA ASN A 332 -55.58 23.96 59.25
C ASN A 332 -55.02 25.32 58.86
N ASP A 333 -55.62 26.42 59.31
CA ASP A 333 -55.20 27.77 58.90
C ASP A 333 -53.71 28.03 59.19
N GLU A 334 -53.18 27.46 60.29
CA GLU A 334 -51.74 27.48 60.62
C GLU A 334 -50.88 26.72 59.60
N GLU A 335 -51.34 25.56 59.12
CA GLU A 335 -50.61 24.75 58.14
C GLU A 335 -50.65 25.40 56.75
N LYS A 336 -51.78 26.02 56.37
CA LYS A 336 -51.89 26.82 55.12
C LYS A 336 -50.96 28.03 55.15
N GLU A 337 -50.82 28.70 56.28
CA GLU A 337 -49.86 29.79 56.46
C GLU A 337 -48.41 29.30 56.41
N LEU A 338 -48.09 28.16 57.06
CA LEU A 338 -46.77 27.55 57.00
C LEU A 338 -46.38 27.10 55.59
N LEU A 339 -47.32 26.57 54.82
CA LEU A 339 -47.09 26.17 53.43
C LEU A 339 -46.90 27.39 52.51
N LYS A 340 -47.73 28.42 52.66
CA LYS A 340 -47.57 29.69 51.93
C LYS A 340 -46.23 30.35 52.25
N THR A 341 -45.85 30.42 53.52
CA THR A 341 -44.57 30.99 53.94
C THR A 341 -43.39 30.14 53.47
N GLY A 342 -43.47 28.81 53.55
CA GLY A 342 -42.45 27.89 53.04
C GLY A 342 -42.24 28.00 51.53
N LEU A 343 -43.30 28.17 50.75
CA LEU A 343 -43.23 28.41 49.31
C LEU A 343 -42.55 29.75 49.00
N LEU A 344 -42.93 30.83 49.70
CA LEU A 344 -42.30 32.14 49.56
C LEU A 344 -40.81 32.10 49.90
N ILE A 345 -40.40 31.34 50.93
CA ILE A 345 -38.99 31.15 51.29
C ILE A 345 -38.23 30.45 50.16
N ARG A 346 -38.76 29.34 49.64
CA ARG A 346 -38.14 28.60 48.53
C ARG A 346 -38.03 29.43 47.26
N GLU A 347 -39.06 30.19 46.91
CA GLU A 347 -39.02 31.12 45.78
C GLU A 347 -37.96 32.21 45.99
N LYS A 348 -37.89 32.79 47.18
CA LYS A 348 -36.89 33.82 47.51
C LYS A 348 -35.46 33.26 47.55
N GLU A 349 -35.28 32.01 47.95
CA GLU A 349 -34.00 31.29 47.85
C GLU A 349 -33.59 31.01 46.41
N LYS A 350 -34.52 30.53 45.57
CA LYS A 350 -34.28 30.35 44.12
C LYS A 350 -33.91 31.65 43.44
N MET A 351 -34.63 32.74 43.74
CA MET A 351 -34.34 34.07 43.20
C MET A 351 -32.97 34.56 43.64
N ARG A 352 -32.59 34.39 44.92
CA ARG A 352 -31.23 34.71 45.40
C ARG A 352 -30.15 33.89 44.72
N HIS A 353 -30.41 32.60 44.45
CA HIS A 353 -29.46 31.74 43.78
C HIS A 353 -29.26 32.15 42.31
N LEU A 354 -30.35 32.42 41.59
CA LEU A 354 -30.30 32.94 40.21
C LEU A 354 -29.57 34.28 40.15
N GLU A 355 -29.85 35.20 41.08
CA GLU A 355 -29.16 36.48 41.18
C GLU A 355 -27.66 36.29 41.46
N SER A 356 -27.29 35.34 42.32
CA SER A 356 -25.88 34.99 42.59
C SER A 356 -25.17 34.42 41.35
N ILE A 357 -25.85 33.62 40.54
CA ILE A 357 -25.30 33.09 39.29
C ILE A 357 -25.11 34.22 38.28
N MET A 358 -26.12 35.08 38.11
CA MET A 358 -26.03 36.25 37.22
C MET A 358 -24.90 37.21 37.62
N ASN A 359 -24.67 37.39 38.92
CA ASN A 359 -23.60 38.22 39.45
C ASN A 359 -22.21 37.57 39.36
N ASN A 360 -22.11 36.29 38.98
CA ASN A 360 -20.85 35.57 38.86
C ASN A 360 -20.32 35.66 37.42
N THR A 361 -19.44 36.62 37.17
CA THR A 361 -18.81 36.84 35.86
C THR A 361 -17.33 36.46 35.88
N GLU A 362 -16.78 36.04 34.74
CA GLU A 362 -15.39 35.57 34.60
C GLU A 362 -14.31 36.68 34.68
N GLY A 363 -14.70 37.93 34.95
CA GLY A 363 -13.80 39.09 35.03
C GLY A 363 -13.53 39.58 36.47
N PRO A 364 -12.59 40.52 36.65
CA PRO A 364 -12.32 41.11 37.97
C PRO A 364 -13.58 41.84 38.50
N ARG A 365 -14.07 41.39 39.66
CA ARG A 365 -15.25 41.98 40.30
C ARG A 365 -14.95 43.41 40.76
N ILE A 366 -15.77 44.36 40.33
CA ILE A 366 -15.63 45.77 40.72
C ILE A 366 -15.91 45.91 42.22
N SER A 367 -15.03 46.61 42.93
CA SER A 367 -15.22 46.85 44.36
C SER A 367 -16.46 47.71 44.62
N ARG A 368 -17.17 47.43 45.71
CA ARG A 368 -18.37 48.19 46.12
C ARG A 368 -18.09 49.70 46.34
N LYS A 369 -16.83 50.12 46.49
CA LYS A 369 -16.44 51.53 46.61
C LYS A 369 -16.39 52.25 45.26
N ILE A 370 -16.13 51.53 44.16
CA ILE A 370 -15.90 52.11 42.82
C ILE A 370 -17.18 52.07 41.97
N GLY A 371 -18.01 51.03 42.13
CA GLY A 371 -19.27 50.85 41.40
C GLY A 371 -20.45 51.70 41.89
N GLN A 372 -20.20 52.86 42.50
CA GLN A 372 -21.20 53.60 43.28
C GLN A 372 -22.29 54.33 42.46
N LYS A 373 -22.30 54.30 41.12
CA LYS A 373 -23.17 55.18 40.33
C LYS A 373 -24.39 54.56 39.66
N TYR A 374 -24.52 53.23 39.58
CA TYR A 374 -25.59 52.63 38.77
C TYR A 374 -26.46 51.57 39.48
N THR A 375 -26.08 51.06 40.65
CA THR A 375 -26.80 49.94 41.28
C THR A 375 -27.30 50.20 42.71
N ARG A 376 -26.84 51.28 43.37
CA ARG A 376 -27.30 51.69 44.72
C ARG A 376 -27.93 53.07 44.65
N THR A 377 -29.19 53.13 44.25
CA THR A 377 -30.01 54.35 44.37
C THR A 377 -30.59 54.43 45.77
N MET A 378 -30.90 55.66 46.23
CA MET A 378 -31.50 55.87 47.55
C MET A 378 -32.86 55.18 47.65
N GLU A 379 -33.64 55.21 46.57
CA GLU A 379 -34.94 54.55 46.46
C GLU A 379 -34.83 53.03 46.65
N LYS A 380 -33.91 52.37 45.93
CA LYS A 380 -33.71 50.92 46.04
C LYS A 380 -33.22 50.53 47.44
N PHE A 381 -32.37 51.33 48.06
CA PHE A 381 -31.92 51.10 49.44
C PHE A 381 -33.06 51.29 50.46
N THR A 382 -33.90 52.31 50.27
CA THR A 382 -35.07 52.51 51.13
C THR A 382 -36.11 51.41 50.95
N GLU A 383 -36.34 50.93 49.73
CA GLU A 383 -37.25 49.82 49.44
C GLU A 383 -36.74 48.49 50.01
N GLU A 384 -35.44 48.19 49.85
CA GLU A 384 -34.84 46.98 50.44
C GLU A 384 -34.94 47.00 51.97
N MET A 385 -34.62 48.11 52.62
CA MET A 385 -34.69 48.22 54.07
C MET A 385 -36.14 48.29 54.60
N ALA A 386 -37.05 48.93 53.85
CA ALA A 386 -38.48 48.91 54.16
C ALA A 386 -39.05 47.49 54.03
N SER A 387 -38.60 46.71 53.03
CA SER A 387 -38.98 45.30 52.87
C SER A 387 -38.46 44.41 54.02
N LEU A 388 -37.41 44.85 54.73
CA LEU A 388 -36.90 44.22 55.95
C LEU A 388 -37.54 44.78 57.22
N GLY A 389 -38.52 45.68 57.10
CA GLY A 389 -39.28 46.26 58.22
C GLY A 389 -38.58 47.42 58.94
N VAL A 390 -37.55 48.02 58.35
CA VAL A 390 -36.82 49.16 58.93
C VAL A 390 -37.29 50.46 58.29
N ASP A 391 -37.87 51.34 59.09
CA ASP A 391 -38.44 52.60 58.61
C ASP A 391 -37.38 53.72 58.58
N ILE A 392 -36.97 54.11 57.37
CA ILE A 392 -35.88 55.08 57.16
C ILE A 392 -36.47 56.46 56.89
N THR A 393 -36.61 57.25 57.96
CA THR A 393 -37.12 58.62 57.84
C THR A 393 -36.07 59.59 57.28
N LYS A 394 -36.51 60.56 56.47
CA LYS A 394 -35.68 61.61 55.83
C LYS A 394 -34.76 62.37 56.80
N LYS A 395 -35.09 62.44 58.09
CA LYS A 395 -34.32 63.15 59.12
C LYS A 395 -33.00 62.46 59.48
N ARG A 396 -32.93 61.12 59.41
CA ARG A 396 -31.71 60.33 59.73
C ARG A 396 -30.68 60.29 58.59
N MET A 397 -31.06 60.67 57.37
CA MET A 397 -30.28 60.50 56.13
C MET A 397 -29.89 61.83 55.47
N ARG A 398 -29.70 62.91 56.24
CA ARG A 398 -29.41 64.27 55.70
C ARG A 398 -28.14 64.34 54.86
N HIS A 399 -27.05 63.69 55.28
CA HIS A 399 -25.76 63.75 54.58
C HIS A 399 -25.76 63.03 53.21
N LEU A 400 -26.57 61.99 53.01
CA LEU A 400 -26.69 61.33 51.70
C LEU A 400 -27.61 62.10 50.73
N HIS A 401 -28.59 62.83 51.26
CA HIS A 401 -29.53 63.59 50.43
C HIS A 401 -28.85 64.74 49.67
N GLU A 402 -27.90 65.44 50.29
CA GLU A 402 -27.14 66.51 49.63
C GLU A 402 -26.24 66.00 48.49
N ASP A 403 -25.65 64.81 48.63
CA ASP A 403 -24.84 64.20 47.57
C ASP A 403 -25.68 63.68 46.39
N SER A 404 -26.90 63.18 46.66
CA SER A 404 -27.83 62.70 45.63
C SER A 404 -28.49 63.81 44.80
N ALA A 405 -28.57 65.04 45.34
CA ALA A 405 -29.20 66.18 44.66
C ALA A 405 -28.27 66.86 43.65
N ARG A 406 -26.97 66.48 43.59
CA ARG A 406 -26.06 66.96 42.55
C ARG A 406 -26.37 66.23 41.23
N PRO A 407 -26.76 66.93 40.15
CA PRO A 407 -27.16 66.28 38.91
C PRO A 407 -25.97 65.58 38.25
N ILE A 408 -26.04 64.26 38.10
CA ILE A 408 -25.12 63.51 37.25
C ILE A 408 -25.59 63.67 35.80
N ARG A 409 -24.91 64.51 35.03
CA ARG A 409 -25.11 64.57 33.58
C ARG A 409 -24.59 63.29 32.93
N GLY A 410 -25.48 62.32 32.70
CA GLY A 410 -25.21 61.12 31.91
C GLY A 410 -26.51 60.59 31.31
N LYS A 411 -26.70 60.75 29.99
CA LYS A 411 -27.86 60.23 29.26
C LYS A 411 -27.70 58.71 29.04
N ASN A 412 -28.67 57.90 29.47
CA ASN A 412 -28.79 56.51 29.02
C ASN A 412 -29.37 56.48 27.60
N MET A 413 -28.57 56.09 26.62
CA MET A 413 -29.03 55.87 25.25
C MET A 413 -29.52 54.44 25.06
N THR A 414 -30.76 54.30 24.59
CA THR A 414 -31.30 53.07 24.01
C THR A 414 -30.57 52.80 22.69
N VAL A 415 -29.78 51.72 22.60
CA VAL A 415 -29.14 51.31 21.34
C VAL A 415 -30.04 50.30 20.63
N GLY A 416 -31.18 50.80 20.18
CA GLY A 416 -32.11 50.13 19.28
C GLY A 416 -32.80 51.21 18.45
N ARG A 417 -32.85 51.05 17.13
CA ARG A 417 -33.34 52.07 16.18
C ARG A 417 -34.85 52.26 16.36
N SER A 418 -35.25 53.27 17.15
CA SER A 418 -36.62 53.78 17.20
C SER A 418 -36.89 54.68 15.97
N PRO A 419 -38.04 54.56 15.26
CA PRO A 419 -38.31 55.28 14.02
C PRO A 419 -38.65 56.78 14.16
N SER A 420 -38.47 57.40 15.32
CA SER A 420 -38.75 58.83 15.49
C SER A 420 -37.71 59.51 16.40
N LEU A 421 -37.04 60.50 15.81
CA LEU A 421 -36.18 61.52 16.43
C LEU A 421 -34.86 61.05 17.08
N THR A 422 -34.01 60.37 16.32
CA THR A 422 -32.56 60.33 16.59
C THR A 422 -31.80 60.99 15.45
N ALA A 423 -30.81 61.84 15.77
CA ALA A 423 -29.90 62.41 14.79
C ALA A 423 -29.40 61.30 13.85
N ARG A 424 -29.47 61.54 12.54
CA ARG A 424 -28.97 60.60 11.52
C ARG A 424 -27.49 60.35 11.79
N THR A 425 -27.16 59.28 12.51
CA THR A 425 -25.77 58.78 12.53
C THR A 425 -25.41 58.53 11.08
N ALA A 426 -24.34 59.19 10.61
CA ALA A 426 -23.83 58.93 9.27
C ALA A 426 -23.71 57.40 9.11
N PRO A 427 -24.25 56.83 8.02
CA PRO A 427 -24.09 55.41 7.79
C PRO A 427 -22.59 55.05 7.84
N PRO A 428 -22.25 53.82 8.23
CA PRO A 428 -20.86 53.35 8.23
C PRO A 428 -20.15 53.73 6.92
N ARG A 429 -18.86 54.10 6.98
CA ARG A 429 -18.13 54.65 5.82
C ARG A 429 -18.12 53.72 4.60
N ASP A 430 -18.24 52.41 4.81
CA ASP A 430 -18.33 51.40 3.77
C ASP A 430 -19.70 51.34 3.07
N VAL A 431 -20.72 51.98 3.66
CA VAL A 431 -22.08 52.15 3.13
C VAL A 431 -22.28 53.58 2.61
N GLN A 432 -21.60 54.56 3.21
CA GLN A 432 -21.70 55.99 2.90
C GLN A 432 -21.09 56.30 1.53
N GLY A 433 -21.89 56.13 0.47
CA GLY A 433 -21.47 56.32 -0.92
C GLY A 433 -21.97 55.24 -1.87
N LEU A 434 -22.62 54.20 -1.34
CA LEU A 434 -23.26 53.16 -2.13
C LEU A 434 -24.77 53.40 -2.17
N PRO A 435 -25.40 53.33 -3.36
CA PRO A 435 -26.80 53.67 -3.52
C PRO A 435 -27.71 52.65 -2.83
N ASP A 436 -27.44 51.36 -3.02
CA ASP A 436 -28.31 50.25 -2.59
C ASP A 436 -27.54 49.11 -1.93
N LEU A 437 -28.26 48.27 -1.17
CA LEU A 437 -27.72 47.09 -0.47
C LEU A 437 -27.12 46.04 -1.43
N GLU A 438 -27.67 45.87 -2.64
CA GLU A 438 -27.09 44.96 -3.63
C GLU A 438 -25.71 45.45 -4.12
N THR A 439 -25.57 46.77 -4.23
CA THR A 439 -24.29 47.40 -4.62
C THR A 439 -23.27 47.27 -3.50
N TYR A 440 -23.71 47.36 -2.24
CA TYR A 440 -22.91 47.04 -1.06
C TYR A 440 -22.36 45.61 -1.11
N ASP A 441 -23.20 44.61 -1.38
CA ASP A 441 -22.75 43.22 -1.49
C ASP A 441 -21.78 43.00 -2.65
N LYS A 442 -21.99 43.69 -3.78
CA LYS A 442 -21.07 43.65 -4.92
C LYS A 442 -19.70 44.26 -4.58
N VAL A 443 -19.68 45.37 -3.84
CA VAL A 443 -18.44 46.02 -3.37
C VAL A 443 -17.72 45.15 -2.33
N GLN A 444 -18.44 44.49 -1.42
CA GLN A 444 -17.85 43.52 -0.48
C GLN A 444 -17.21 42.33 -1.21
N LYS A 445 -17.84 41.82 -2.28
CA LYS A 445 -17.25 40.78 -3.15
C LYS A 445 -15.99 41.28 -3.87
N MET A 446 -15.99 42.51 -4.38
CA MET A 446 -14.79 43.12 -4.98
C MET A 446 -13.68 43.34 -3.96
N ARG A 447 -13.99 43.76 -2.73
CA ARG A 447 -13.03 43.88 -1.62
C ARG A 447 -12.34 42.54 -1.33
N ARG A 448 -13.12 41.45 -1.22
CA ARG A 448 -12.56 40.10 -1.03
C ARG A 448 -11.63 39.68 -2.18
N LYS A 449 -12.00 39.98 -3.43
CA LYS A 449 -11.13 39.73 -4.60
C LYS A 449 -9.85 40.59 -4.57
N GLY A 450 -9.95 41.86 -4.17
CA GLY A 450 -8.80 42.76 -4.01
C GLY A 450 -7.81 42.31 -2.94
N GLN A 451 -8.25 41.54 -1.95
CA GLN A 451 -7.40 40.96 -0.91
C GLN A 451 -6.65 39.68 -1.33
N ALA A 452 -7.06 39.04 -2.43
CA ALA A 452 -6.46 37.80 -2.93
C ALA A 452 -4.92 37.86 -3.12
N PRO A 453 -4.29 38.90 -3.71
CA PRO A 453 -2.84 38.95 -3.85
C PRO A 453 -2.11 39.03 -2.50
N PHE A 454 -2.65 39.78 -1.52
CA PHE A 454 -2.06 39.85 -0.18
C PHE A 454 -2.18 38.52 0.57
N ASN A 455 -3.30 37.82 0.39
CA ASN A 455 -3.51 36.48 0.94
C ASN A 455 -2.60 35.45 0.29
N ARG A 456 -2.35 35.55 -1.02
CA ARG A 456 -1.40 34.70 -1.75
C ARG A 456 0.02 34.87 -1.20
N ASP A 457 0.41 36.09 -0.87
CA ASP A 457 1.68 36.41 -0.21
C ASP A 457 1.66 36.12 1.32
N SER A 458 0.55 35.58 1.85
CA SER A 458 0.34 35.24 3.27
C SER A 458 0.57 36.41 4.25
N ARG A 459 0.21 37.64 3.86
CA ARG A 459 0.33 38.82 4.73
C ARG A 459 -0.73 38.83 5.82
N LYS A 460 -0.43 39.42 6.98
CA LYS A 460 -1.38 39.51 8.12
C LYS A 460 -2.54 40.49 7.89
N GLY A 461 -2.46 41.29 6.83
CA GLY A 461 -3.48 42.25 6.40
C GLY A 461 -2.87 43.34 5.52
N GLU A 462 -3.67 44.30 5.08
CA GLU A 462 -3.22 45.41 4.21
C GLU A 462 -2.21 46.33 4.92
N GLY A 463 -2.25 46.38 6.26
CA GLY A 463 -1.28 47.12 7.08
C GLY A 463 0.09 46.44 7.19
N ASP A 464 0.18 45.14 6.87
CA ASP A 464 1.42 44.37 6.92
C ASP A 464 2.22 44.59 5.63
N ARG A 465 3.07 45.61 5.68
CA ARG A 465 4.00 45.98 4.61
C ARG A 465 5.45 45.75 5.02
N HIS A 466 5.67 44.78 5.91
CA HIS A 466 7.01 44.46 6.39
C HIS A 466 7.86 43.88 5.26
N VAL A 467 8.94 44.57 4.91
CA VAL A 467 9.92 44.08 3.94
C VAL A 467 10.95 43.28 4.71
N TYR A 468 10.95 41.96 4.54
CA TYR A 468 11.96 41.10 5.14
C TYR A 468 13.33 41.37 4.51
N ASP A 469 14.33 41.54 5.36
CA ASP A 469 15.72 41.57 4.91
C ASP A 469 16.16 40.14 4.58
N LEU A 470 15.99 39.75 3.32
CA LEU A 470 16.34 38.41 2.84
C LEU A 470 17.86 38.18 2.78
N LYS A 471 18.65 39.26 2.77
CA LYS A 471 20.11 39.21 2.72
C LYS A 471 20.70 40.08 3.81
N PRO A 472 20.48 39.71 5.08
CA PRO A 472 20.87 40.58 6.17
C PRO A 472 22.38 40.74 6.20
N LYS A 473 22.80 42.00 6.27
CA LYS A 473 24.20 42.38 6.06
C LYS A 473 25.16 41.63 6.99
N HIS A 474 24.76 41.34 8.23
CA HIS A 474 25.60 40.62 9.19
C HIS A 474 25.87 39.14 8.82
N LEU A 475 25.08 38.54 7.92
CA LEU A 475 25.34 37.20 7.38
C LEU A 475 26.22 37.23 6.12
N PHE A 476 26.07 38.27 5.29
CA PHE A 476 26.66 38.34 3.95
C PHE A 476 27.83 39.33 3.84
N SER A 477 28.10 40.12 4.88
CA SER A 477 29.16 41.11 4.95
C SER A 477 30.13 40.79 6.09
N GLY A 478 31.40 41.12 5.89
CA GLY A 478 32.47 40.73 6.79
C GLY A 478 33.01 39.32 6.52
N LYS A 479 34.17 39.03 7.09
CA LYS A 479 34.77 37.69 7.10
C LYS A 479 35.16 37.38 8.53
N ARG A 480 34.89 36.15 8.99
CA ARG A 480 35.27 35.71 10.33
C ARG A 480 36.79 35.80 10.49
N LYS A 481 37.24 36.66 11.40
CA LYS A 481 38.65 36.79 11.76
C LYS A 481 39.03 35.74 12.81
N MET A 482 40.33 35.54 13.01
CA MET A 482 40.84 34.63 14.04
C MET A 482 40.72 35.34 15.41
N GLY A 483 39.71 34.97 16.19
CA GLY A 483 39.31 35.65 17.42
C GLY A 483 37.85 35.38 17.79
N LYS A 484 37.20 36.32 18.49
CA LYS A 484 35.76 36.23 18.82
C LYS A 484 34.92 36.21 17.54
N ALA A 485 33.96 35.29 17.49
CA ALA A 485 33.00 35.21 16.39
C ALA A 485 31.77 36.07 16.69
N ASP A 486 31.19 36.66 15.65
CA ASP A 486 29.99 37.52 15.74
C ASP A 486 28.70 36.72 16.06
N ARG A 487 28.77 35.39 15.94
CA ARG A 487 27.71 34.45 16.31
C ARG A 487 28.31 33.32 17.15
N ARG A 488 27.53 32.86 18.13
CA ARG A 488 27.91 31.81 19.08
C ARG A 488 28.14 30.47 18.39
#